data_AF-A0A7C8QNG3-F1
#
_entry.id   AF-A0A7C8QNG3-F1
#
_cell.length_a   1.000
_cell.length_b   1.000
_cell.length_c   1.000
_cell.angle_alpha   90.00
_cell.angle_beta   90.00
_cell.angle_gamma   90.00
#
_symmetry.space_group_name_H-M   'P 1'
#
loop_
_entity.id
_entity.type
_entity.pdbx_description
1 polymer ?
#
loop_
_entity_poly.entity_id
_entity_poly.type
_entity_poly.pdbx_seq_one_letter_code
_entity_poly.pdbx_strand_id
1 'polypeptide(L)'
;METQRVTGVGVSSVAQPGTAFAPHVATRPRNFGFCAKTDEVLYLLNFSSSTPPPLVGRPQSVKSTAKGNERDSEYSKWEVTVGLEIHAQLNAPRKLFSYAATSFNAPPNSRVAPFDASIPGIQPKLNVPTIVPAIRAAVALDCRINRRSAFDRKHYFYKDQPNGYQITQFYHPFASDGKIVLNELDGLDPSEVVEIGIKQVQMEQDTAKSIFQPSTEDTPARTLIDLNRAGSALVEIITTPSLKSSKHAAACLKKIQSILKASTAAIDGMERGGVRCDVNVSIQERGLPGLGRRVEIKNLNSIKAVQESIEAEIKRQIAVRESGGEIEGETRGWDAVKGESRKLRSKEGEVDYRYKPDAELPPLIIDESLVNHIKSTLPPLPDQIILGLMNEPFALTLKDARTMVDLDDGARVNYYRSIYEDLSARQDFKTGSKHLGKLIGNWTLHELGGRLASSFIAWLDNPVTTAQMADLLFNLQNGTLTAGNAKRVLEHLVTFNDSNIRVVDLIEEHDLGSRSTEGEDDEGLIQIANRIISEYPEKAEQVRSGKKPNLKNFFIGNLMKATGGKVDVQACKQVIEKIFST
;
A
#
# COMPACT_ATOMS: atom_id res chain seq x y z
N MET A 1 -1.24 15.28 -71.57
CA MET A 1 -0.77 14.53 -72.75
C MET A 1 0.09 13.39 -72.21
N GLU A 2 -0.45 12.19 -71.99
CA GLU A 2 -0.85 11.19 -73.00
C GLU A 2 0.38 10.54 -73.67
N THR A 3 0.50 9.21 -73.82
CA THR A 3 -0.47 8.10 -73.70
C THR A 3 0.21 6.76 -73.34
N GLN A 4 -0.63 5.74 -73.07
CA GLN A 4 -0.49 4.28 -73.35
C GLN A 4 -0.19 3.35 -72.16
N ARG A 5 -0.70 2.11 -72.08
CA ARG A 5 -1.86 1.42 -72.72
C ARG A 5 -2.24 0.17 -71.89
N VAL A 6 -3.55 -0.03 -71.69
CA VAL A 6 -4.33 -1.25 -71.97
C VAL A 6 -3.76 -2.64 -71.64
N THR A 7 -4.48 -3.36 -70.76
CA THR A 7 -5.00 -4.73 -71.02
C THR A 7 -6.46 -4.82 -70.52
N GLY A 8 -7.27 -5.70 -71.12
CA GLY A 8 -8.69 -5.88 -70.79
C GLY A 8 -9.26 -7.18 -71.37
N VAL A 9 -10.61 -7.32 -71.38
CA VAL A 9 -11.40 -8.55 -71.68
C VAL A 9 -11.37 -9.56 -70.50
N GLY A 10 -12.45 -10.18 -69.99
CA GLY A 10 -13.91 -10.17 -70.25
C GLY A 10 -14.58 -11.26 -69.36
N VAL A 11 -15.84 -11.75 -69.46
CA VAL A 11 -17.03 -11.49 -70.32
C VAL A 11 -18.32 -11.99 -69.60
N SER A 12 -19.40 -11.17 -69.54
CA SER A 12 -20.81 -11.54 -69.18
C SER A 12 -21.13 -11.97 -67.73
N SER A 13 -22.38 -11.93 -67.23
CA SER A 13 -23.69 -11.78 -67.90
C SER A 13 -24.73 -10.94 -67.10
N VAL A 14 -25.91 -10.71 -67.71
CA VAL A 14 -26.95 -9.74 -67.33
C VAL A 14 -28.16 -10.41 -66.67
N ALA A 15 -28.73 -9.81 -65.60
CA ALA A 15 -30.19 -9.80 -65.34
C ALA A 15 -30.61 -8.80 -64.23
N GLN A 16 -31.48 -7.86 -64.58
CA GLN A 16 -32.46 -7.14 -63.73
C GLN A 16 -33.87 -7.48 -64.30
N PRO A 17 -35.05 -7.08 -63.75
CA PRO A 17 -35.32 -6.04 -62.74
C PRO A 17 -36.43 -6.33 -61.67
N GLY A 18 -36.71 -5.35 -60.81
CA GLY A 18 -38.02 -5.11 -60.16
C GLY A 18 -38.19 -5.75 -58.77
N THR A 19 -38.56 -5.02 -57.71
CA THR A 19 -39.70 -4.10 -57.60
C THR A 19 -39.54 -3.21 -56.35
N ALA A 20 -40.22 -2.06 -56.33
CA ALA A 20 -40.22 -1.14 -55.19
C ALA A 20 -41.49 -1.29 -54.35
N PHE A 21 -41.34 -1.32 -53.02
CA PHE A 21 -42.41 -1.00 -52.07
C PHE A 21 -41.81 -0.32 -50.83
N ALA A 22 -42.29 0.88 -50.50
CA ALA A 22 -42.12 1.47 -49.17
C ALA A 22 -43.08 0.76 -48.19
N PRO A 23 -42.83 0.84 -46.87
CA PRO A 23 -43.70 1.76 -46.11
C PRO A 23 -43.11 2.43 -44.85
N HIS A 24 -43.79 3.52 -44.49
CA HIS A 24 -44.07 4.07 -43.15
C HIS A 24 -42.95 4.47 -42.15
N VAL A 25 -43.10 5.74 -41.72
CA VAL A 25 -42.53 6.36 -40.54
C VAL A 25 -43.27 5.92 -39.27
N ALA A 26 -42.54 5.48 -38.23
CA ALA A 26 -43.01 5.50 -36.84
C ALA A 26 -41.84 5.49 -35.82
N THR A 27 -41.80 6.54 -34.98
CA THR A 27 -41.33 6.61 -33.57
C THR A 27 -40.19 5.74 -33.02
N ARG A 28 -39.17 6.41 -32.44
CA ARG A 28 -38.25 5.93 -31.39
C ARG A 28 -39.01 5.56 -30.08
N PRO A 29 -38.41 4.87 -29.07
CA PRO A 29 -36.97 4.68 -28.81
C PRO A 29 -36.49 3.23 -28.57
N ARG A 30 -35.17 3.01 -28.69
CA ARG A 30 -34.50 1.77 -28.23
C ARG A 30 -33.81 2.00 -26.89
N ASN A 31 -34.11 1.15 -25.91
CA ASN A 31 -33.22 0.84 -24.80
C ASN A 31 -32.17 -0.18 -25.28
N PHE A 32 -30.90 0.20 -25.29
CA PHE A 32 -29.71 -0.68 -25.18
C PHE A 32 -28.60 0.22 -24.63
N GLY A 33 -27.87 -0.11 -23.56
CA GLY A 33 -27.57 -1.44 -23.05
C GLY A 33 -26.15 -1.82 -23.47
N PHE A 34 -25.15 -1.15 -22.90
CA PHE A 34 -23.74 -1.50 -23.09
C PHE A 34 -23.14 -2.00 -21.77
N CYS A 35 -23.09 -3.32 -21.66
CA CYS A 35 -22.22 -4.01 -20.72
C CYS A 35 -20.77 -3.86 -21.22
N ALA A 36 -19.89 -3.34 -20.37
CA ALA A 36 -18.45 -3.52 -20.52
C ALA A 36 -18.01 -4.44 -19.39
N LYS A 37 -17.70 -5.70 -19.72
CA LYS A 37 -17.13 -6.64 -18.76
C LYS A 37 -15.73 -6.18 -18.37
N THR A 38 -15.52 -6.01 -17.07
CA THR A 38 -14.22 -6.21 -16.44
C THR A 38 -14.42 -7.34 -15.45
N ASP A 39 -13.96 -8.54 -15.81
CA ASP A 39 -14.03 -9.73 -14.97
C ASP A 39 -12.97 -9.63 -13.86
N GLU A 40 -13.25 -8.84 -12.82
CA GLU A 40 -12.57 -8.93 -11.52
C GLU A 40 -13.48 -9.69 -10.54
N VAL A 41 -13.00 -10.83 -10.06
CA VAL A 41 -13.75 -11.72 -9.16
C VAL A 41 -13.74 -11.14 -7.74
N LEU A 42 -14.68 -10.24 -7.45
CA LEU A 42 -14.97 -9.83 -6.09
C LEU A 42 -15.73 -10.96 -5.35
N TYR A 43 -15.02 -11.73 -4.53
CA TYR A 43 -15.65 -12.58 -3.54
C TYR A 43 -16.28 -11.72 -2.44
N LEU A 44 -17.61 -11.59 -2.48
CA LEU A 44 -18.41 -11.01 -1.40
C LEU A 44 -18.43 -11.98 -0.21
N LEU A 45 -17.70 -11.65 0.86
CA LEU A 45 -17.76 -12.38 2.13
C LEU A 45 -18.44 -11.53 3.20
N ASN A 46 -19.46 -12.10 3.84
CA ASN A 46 -20.26 -11.44 4.86
C ASN A 46 -19.46 -11.25 6.16
N PHE A 47 -19.14 -10.00 6.50
CA PHE A 47 -18.78 -9.66 7.87
C PHE A 47 -20.06 -9.68 8.73
N SER A 48 -20.16 -10.61 9.69
CA SER A 48 -21.18 -10.50 10.73
C SER A 48 -20.81 -9.35 11.66
N SER A 49 -21.72 -8.39 11.79
CA SER A 49 -21.52 -7.20 12.61
C SER A 49 -21.57 -7.58 14.10
N SER A 50 -20.41 -7.73 14.73
CA SER A 50 -20.27 -7.65 16.18
C SER A 50 -19.43 -6.44 16.55
N THR A 51 -19.99 -5.58 17.40
CA THR A 51 -19.31 -4.40 17.92
C THR A 51 -18.21 -4.83 18.89
N PRO A 52 -16.96 -4.37 18.73
CA PRO A 52 -15.91 -4.68 19.70
C PRO A 52 -16.23 -4.03 21.06
N PRO A 53 -15.99 -4.71 22.19
CA PRO A 53 -16.22 -4.15 23.51
C PRO A 53 -15.17 -3.07 23.85
N PRO A 54 -15.51 -2.09 24.70
CA PRO A 54 -14.55 -1.09 25.15
C PRO A 54 -13.47 -1.73 26.04
N LEU A 55 -12.20 -1.44 25.74
CA LEU A 55 -11.05 -1.89 26.54
C LEU A 55 -10.98 -1.10 27.86
N VAL A 56 -11.52 -1.68 28.94
CA VAL A 56 -11.43 -1.11 30.29
C VAL A 56 -10.17 -1.62 31.00
N GLY A 57 -9.06 -0.90 30.82
CA GLY A 57 -7.83 -1.12 31.61
C GLY A 57 -7.89 -0.42 32.97
N ARG A 58 -7.84 -1.19 34.08
CA ARG A 58 -7.60 -0.62 35.42
C ARG A 58 -6.14 -0.18 35.55
N PRO A 59 -5.83 0.97 36.18
CA PRO A 59 -4.45 1.37 36.41
C PRO A 59 -3.83 0.53 37.54
N GLN A 60 -2.76 -0.21 37.24
CA GLN A 60 -1.82 -0.70 38.24
C GLN A 60 -0.55 0.15 38.19
N SER A 61 -0.20 0.78 39.31
CA SER A 61 0.98 1.64 39.42
C SER A 61 2.26 0.80 39.49
N VAL A 62 2.98 0.69 38.38
CA VAL A 62 4.35 0.17 38.37
C VAL A 62 5.32 1.33 38.20
N LYS A 63 6.15 1.59 39.20
CA LYS A 63 7.24 2.57 39.11
C LYS A 63 8.31 2.02 38.18
N SER A 64 8.35 2.46 36.92
CA SER A 64 9.48 2.22 36.03
C SER A 64 10.47 3.40 36.10
N THR A 65 11.72 3.10 36.42
CA THR A 65 12.83 4.05 36.29
C THR A 65 13.21 4.18 34.82
N ALA A 66 12.71 5.22 34.15
CA ALA A 66 13.02 5.48 32.75
C ALA A 66 14.52 5.81 32.56
N LYS A 67 15.25 4.92 31.89
CA LYS A 67 16.43 5.33 31.12
C LYS A 67 15.92 6.01 29.85
N GLY A 68 15.75 7.32 29.91
CA GLY A 68 15.33 8.12 28.76
C GLY A 68 16.35 8.05 27.62
N ASN A 69 15.86 8.10 26.37
CA ASN A 69 16.71 8.30 25.21
C ASN A 69 17.38 9.68 25.31
N GLU A 70 18.71 9.74 25.21
CA GLU A 70 19.48 11.01 25.32
C GLU A 70 19.10 12.05 24.23
N ARG A 71 18.40 11.62 23.16
CA ARG A 71 17.90 12.48 22.07
C ARG A 71 16.69 13.36 22.42
N ASP A 72 15.99 13.13 23.54
CA ASP A 72 14.87 14.00 23.95
C ASP A 72 15.34 15.27 24.71
N SER A 73 16.63 15.35 25.06
CA SER A 73 17.19 16.48 25.82
C SER A 73 17.23 17.80 25.02
N GLU A 74 17.56 17.72 23.74
CA GLU A 74 17.82 18.86 22.84
C GLU A 74 16.55 19.67 22.51
N TYR A 75 15.36 19.08 22.65
CA TYR A 75 14.06 19.72 22.36
C TYR A 75 13.26 20.11 23.61
N SER A 76 13.86 20.00 24.80
CA SER A 76 13.17 20.12 26.08
C SER A 76 12.53 21.49 26.36
N LYS A 77 13.01 22.57 25.73
CA LYS A 77 12.44 23.93 25.83
C LYS A 77 11.26 24.17 24.85
N TRP A 78 11.20 23.43 23.75
CA TRP A 78 10.35 23.77 22.60
C TRP A 78 9.18 22.79 22.44
N GLU A 79 8.04 23.29 21.98
CA GLU A 79 6.94 22.52 21.42
C GLU A 79 6.99 22.61 19.91
N VAL A 80 7.02 21.45 19.26
CA VAL A 80 6.91 21.31 17.82
C VAL A 80 5.44 21.15 17.46
N THR A 81 4.99 21.83 16.41
CA THR A 81 3.68 21.59 15.81
C THR A 81 3.79 21.51 14.29
N VAL A 82 3.28 20.42 13.73
CA VAL A 82 3.27 20.08 12.31
C VAL A 82 1.83 19.90 11.80
N GLY A 83 1.57 20.34 10.57
CA GLY A 83 0.37 20.03 9.80
C GLY A 83 0.72 19.57 8.39
N LEU A 84 -0.08 18.67 7.82
CA LEU A 84 0.14 18.06 6.51
C LEU A 84 -0.92 18.52 5.50
N GLU A 85 -0.48 18.75 4.26
CA GLU A 85 -1.31 19.09 3.11
C GLU A 85 -1.07 18.02 2.03
N ILE A 86 -1.97 17.03 1.99
CA ILE A 86 -1.76 15.78 1.24
C ILE A 86 -2.62 15.80 -0.02
N HIS A 87 -1.98 15.86 -1.19
CA HIS A 87 -2.65 15.81 -2.48
C HIS A 87 -2.61 14.38 -3.02
N ALA A 88 -3.75 13.71 -3.14
CA ALA A 88 -3.87 12.36 -3.65
C ALA A 88 -4.67 12.32 -4.95
N GLN A 89 -4.12 11.70 -5.99
CA GLN A 89 -4.79 11.52 -7.28
C GLN A 89 -5.88 10.45 -7.16
N LEU A 90 -7.13 10.84 -7.43
CA LEU A 90 -8.28 9.96 -7.33
C LEU A 90 -8.22 8.83 -8.36
N ASN A 91 -8.65 7.65 -7.94
CA ASN A 91 -8.77 6.48 -8.81
C ASN A 91 -9.99 6.62 -9.73
N ALA A 92 -9.82 7.37 -10.82
CA ALA A 92 -10.85 7.60 -11.82
C ALA A 92 -10.29 7.44 -13.25
N PRO A 93 -11.03 6.83 -14.19
CA PRO A 93 -10.57 6.57 -15.55
C PRO A 93 -10.52 7.82 -16.44
N ARG A 94 -11.08 8.95 -15.98
CA ARG A 94 -11.12 10.23 -16.70
C ARG A 94 -10.82 11.38 -15.75
N LYS A 95 -10.33 12.48 -16.33
CA LYS A 95 -10.00 13.74 -15.67
C LYS A 95 -11.21 14.39 -14.98
N LEU A 96 -11.00 15.36 -14.09
CA LEU A 96 -12.07 15.91 -13.25
C LEU A 96 -13.12 16.69 -14.05
N PHE A 97 -12.67 17.48 -15.04
CA PHE A 97 -13.52 18.41 -15.78
C PHE A 97 -13.50 18.24 -17.31
N SER A 98 -12.92 17.15 -17.81
CA SER A 98 -12.82 16.87 -19.25
C SER A 98 -12.96 15.38 -19.57
N TYR A 99 -13.23 15.03 -20.83
CA TYR A 99 -13.46 13.64 -21.23
C TYR A 99 -12.16 12.83 -21.44
N ALA A 100 -10.98 13.45 -21.32
CA ALA A 100 -9.71 12.75 -21.51
C ALA A 100 -9.47 11.70 -20.41
N ALA A 101 -8.83 10.61 -20.79
CA ALA A 101 -8.42 9.55 -19.87
C ALA A 101 -7.26 10.00 -18.99
N THR A 102 -7.18 9.45 -17.77
CA THR A 102 -6.00 9.57 -16.91
C THR A 102 -4.87 8.66 -17.42
N SER A 103 -3.61 9.05 -17.21
CA SER A 103 -2.46 8.23 -17.61
C SER A 103 -1.17 8.61 -16.90
N PHE A 104 -0.32 7.62 -16.62
CA PHE A 104 1.03 7.82 -16.09
C PHE A 104 2.11 7.71 -17.17
N ASN A 105 2.00 6.71 -18.07
CA ASN A 105 3.03 6.33 -19.04
C ASN A 105 2.60 6.57 -20.50
N ALA A 106 1.68 7.51 -20.76
CA ALA A 106 1.29 7.84 -22.13
C ALA A 106 2.34 8.75 -22.80
N PRO A 107 2.47 8.73 -24.15
CA PRO A 107 3.29 9.70 -24.87
C PRO A 107 2.91 11.15 -24.51
N PRO A 108 3.86 12.09 -24.43
CA PRO A 108 3.58 13.48 -24.04
C PRO A 108 2.44 14.10 -24.86
N ASN A 109 1.54 14.80 -24.16
CA ASN A 109 0.38 15.50 -24.74
C ASN A 109 -0.62 14.61 -25.54
N SER A 110 -0.62 13.29 -25.34
CA SER A 110 -1.55 12.35 -26.02
C SER A 110 -2.89 12.12 -25.29
N ARG A 111 -3.00 12.51 -24.02
CA ARG A 111 -4.20 12.39 -23.16
C ARG A 111 -4.71 13.77 -22.76
N VAL A 112 -5.08 14.56 -23.76
CA VAL A 112 -5.42 15.97 -23.61
C VAL A 112 -6.74 16.27 -24.33
N ALA A 113 -7.72 16.79 -23.61
CA ALA A 113 -8.95 17.36 -24.16
C ALA A 113 -8.79 18.88 -24.39
N PRO A 114 -9.63 19.52 -25.23
CA PRO A 114 -9.59 20.97 -25.47
C PRO A 114 -9.65 21.82 -24.18
N PHE A 115 -10.35 21.35 -23.14
CA PHE A 115 -10.37 22.02 -21.83
C PHE A 115 -9.01 21.94 -21.11
N ASP A 116 -8.33 20.79 -21.16
CA ASP A 116 -7.03 20.59 -20.50
C ASP A 116 -5.92 21.44 -21.15
N ALA A 117 -6.09 21.77 -22.44
CA ALA A 117 -5.22 22.66 -23.21
C ALA A 117 -5.71 24.11 -23.25
N SER A 118 -6.77 24.45 -22.49
CA SER A 118 -7.33 25.81 -22.37
C SER A 118 -7.69 26.45 -23.72
N ILE A 119 -8.24 25.65 -24.64
CA ILE A 119 -8.70 26.15 -25.94
C ILE A 119 -9.85 27.17 -25.71
N PRO A 120 -9.80 28.37 -26.32
CA PRO A 120 -10.82 29.40 -26.11
C PRO A 120 -12.24 28.92 -26.42
N GLY A 121 -13.19 29.30 -25.55
CA GLY A 121 -14.61 28.96 -25.68
C GLY A 121 -15.03 27.60 -25.11
N ILE A 122 -14.11 26.86 -24.47
CA ILE A 122 -14.41 25.57 -23.83
C ILE A 122 -14.69 25.76 -22.33
N GLN A 123 -15.73 25.10 -21.83
CA GLN A 123 -16.15 25.14 -20.42
C GLN A 123 -15.79 23.84 -19.66
N PRO A 124 -15.57 23.89 -18.34
CA PRO A 124 -15.36 22.71 -17.51
C PRO A 124 -16.62 21.84 -17.43
N LYS A 125 -16.48 20.51 -17.53
CA LYS A 125 -17.60 19.57 -17.31
C LYS A 125 -17.22 18.50 -16.30
N LEU A 126 -17.77 18.61 -15.09
CA LEU A 126 -17.54 17.66 -13.99
C LEU A 126 -17.87 16.21 -14.41
N ASN A 127 -16.89 15.32 -14.27
CA ASN A 127 -17.09 13.89 -14.45
C ASN A 127 -17.59 13.24 -13.15
N VAL A 128 -18.89 12.98 -13.07
CA VAL A 128 -19.55 12.32 -11.92
C VAL A 128 -18.84 11.07 -11.38
N PRO A 129 -18.23 10.18 -12.20
CA PRO A 129 -17.48 9.03 -11.67
C PRO A 129 -16.32 9.37 -10.73
N THR A 130 -15.77 10.60 -10.78
CA THR A 130 -14.72 11.06 -9.86
C THR A 130 -15.23 11.33 -8.43
N ILE A 131 -16.55 11.48 -8.25
CA ILE A 131 -17.15 11.72 -6.94
C ILE A 131 -17.10 10.47 -6.06
N VAL A 132 -17.27 9.27 -6.64
CA VAL A 132 -17.24 7.99 -5.89
C VAL A 132 -15.93 7.78 -5.13
N PRO A 133 -14.73 7.86 -5.75
CA PRO A 133 -13.48 7.75 -5.02
C PRO A 133 -13.27 8.91 -4.02
N ALA A 134 -13.79 10.11 -4.28
CA ALA A 134 -13.74 11.21 -3.30
C ALA A 134 -14.60 10.95 -2.04
N ILE A 135 -15.81 10.39 -2.19
CA ILE A 135 -16.61 9.93 -1.04
C ILE A 135 -15.89 8.79 -0.31
N ARG A 136 -15.31 7.83 -1.03
CA ARG A 136 -14.52 6.73 -0.43
C ARG A 136 -13.37 7.28 0.43
N ALA A 137 -12.59 8.23 -0.10
CA ALA A 137 -11.52 8.90 0.66
C ALA A 137 -12.08 9.55 1.93
N ALA A 138 -13.06 10.45 1.80
CA ALA A 138 -13.56 11.22 2.92
C ALA A 138 -14.27 10.34 3.98
N VAL A 139 -15.00 9.30 3.59
CA VAL A 139 -15.59 8.32 4.52
C VAL A 139 -14.52 7.49 5.22
N ALA A 140 -13.49 7.02 4.50
CA ALA A 140 -12.41 6.23 5.08
C ALA A 140 -11.52 7.03 6.04
N LEU A 141 -11.52 8.35 5.90
CA LEU A 141 -10.87 9.34 6.78
C LEU A 141 -11.82 9.89 7.88
N ASP A 142 -12.98 9.24 8.07
CA ASP A 142 -14.03 9.58 9.04
C ASP A 142 -14.54 11.04 8.98
N CYS A 143 -14.47 11.66 7.80
CA CYS A 143 -14.95 13.02 7.57
C CYS A 143 -16.48 13.08 7.38
N ARG A 144 -17.09 14.17 7.86
CA ARG A 144 -18.45 14.55 7.47
C ARG A 144 -18.46 15.04 6.03
N ILE A 145 -19.13 14.30 5.14
CA ILE A 145 -19.43 14.73 3.77
C ILE A 145 -20.36 15.95 3.80
N ASN A 146 -20.04 16.99 3.05
CA ASN A 146 -20.89 18.18 2.96
C ASN A 146 -21.98 17.97 1.90
N ARG A 147 -23.26 17.97 2.30
CA ARG A 147 -24.42 17.78 1.40
C ARG A 147 -24.42 18.77 0.22
N ARG A 148 -23.89 19.98 0.41
CA ARG A 148 -23.62 20.96 -0.65
C ARG A 148 -22.14 21.33 -0.65
N SER A 149 -21.49 21.12 -1.78
CA SER A 149 -20.12 21.56 -2.07
C SER A 149 -20.13 22.40 -3.35
N ALA A 150 -19.12 23.26 -3.56
CA ALA A 150 -19.03 24.10 -4.75
C ALA A 150 -17.56 24.28 -5.16
N PHE A 151 -17.34 24.53 -6.45
CA PHE A 151 -16.01 24.73 -7.01
C PHE A 151 -15.67 26.22 -7.13
N ASP A 152 -14.40 26.52 -6.92
CA ASP A 152 -13.81 27.85 -6.89
C ASP A 152 -12.56 27.90 -7.79
N ARG A 153 -12.28 29.07 -8.36
CA ARG A 153 -11.07 29.35 -9.15
C ARG A 153 -9.99 29.97 -8.27
N LYS A 154 -8.86 29.26 -8.15
CA LYS A 154 -7.61 29.70 -7.54
C LYS A 154 -6.69 30.22 -8.65
N HIS A 155 -6.64 31.53 -8.82
CA HIS A 155 -5.96 32.20 -9.93
C HIS A 155 -4.45 32.30 -9.69
N TYR A 156 -3.66 31.75 -10.61
CA TYR A 156 -2.21 31.95 -10.68
C TYR A 156 -1.70 31.61 -12.08
N PHE A 157 -0.71 32.37 -12.55
CA PHE A 157 -0.07 32.13 -13.83
C PHE A 157 1.18 31.26 -13.63
N TYR A 158 1.18 30.07 -14.21
CA TYR A 158 2.36 29.22 -14.29
C TYR A 158 2.33 28.37 -15.57
N LYS A 159 3.49 27.92 -16.05
CA LYS A 159 3.64 27.25 -17.35
C LYS A 159 2.88 25.92 -17.46
N ASP A 160 2.58 25.27 -16.34
CA ASP A 160 1.82 24.02 -16.25
C ASP A 160 0.35 24.20 -15.84
N GLN A 161 -0.12 25.43 -15.64
CA GLN A 161 -1.53 25.74 -15.40
C GLN A 161 -2.09 26.58 -16.56
N PRO A 162 -2.45 25.95 -17.70
CA PRO A 162 -2.78 26.66 -18.94
C PRO A 162 -4.03 27.55 -18.83
N ASN A 163 -4.95 27.24 -17.90
CA ASN A 163 -6.14 28.04 -17.64
C ASN A 163 -5.83 29.40 -16.97
N GLY A 164 -4.64 29.60 -16.39
CA GLY A 164 -4.33 30.75 -15.50
C GLY A 164 -5.07 30.71 -14.14
N TYR A 165 -5.81 29.63 -13.88
CA TYR A 165 -6.45 29.31 -12.62
C TYR A 165 -6.60 27.80 -12.47
N GLN A 166 -6.54 27.30 -11.24
CA GLN A 166 -6.87 25.92 -10.85
C GLN A 166 -8.31 25.89 -10.35
N ILE A 167 -9.12 24.93 -10.79
CA ILE A 167 -10.44 24.67 -10.16
C ILE A 167 -10.22 23.77 -8.94
N THR A 168 -10.64 24.26 -7.78
CA THR A 168 -10.51 23.65 -6.45
C THR A 168 -11.77 23.94 -5.61
N GLN A 169 -11.78 23.74 -4.30
CA GLN A 169 -12.93 24.07 -3.43
C GLN A 169 -12.46 24.72 -2.13
N PHE A 170 -12.67 26.03 -2.00
CA PHE A 170 -12.19 26.84 -0.88
C PHE A 170 -13.31 27.23 0.08
N TYR A 171 -14.44 27.74 -0.43
CA TYR A 171 -15.54 28.22 0.42
C TYR A 171 -16.48 27.08 0.87
N HIS A 172 -16.60 26.02 0.07
CA HIS A 172 -17.51 24.91 0.30
C HIS A 172 -16.81 23.56 0.01
N PRO A 173 -15.85 23.13 0.84
CA PRO A 173 -15.07 21.92 0.63
C PRO A 173 -15.95 20.66 0.58
N PHE A 174 -15.44 19.59 -0.03
CA PHE A 174 -16.14 18.33 -0.22
C PHE A 174 -16.55 17.66 1.10
N ALA A 175 -15.63 17.63 2.07
CA ALA A 175 -15.85 17.09 3.39
C ALA A 175 -15.06 17.87 4.45
N SER A 176 -15.45 17.70 5.71
CA SER A 176 -14.91 18.44 6.87
C SER A 176 -14.93 17.58 8.13
N ASP A 177 -14.23 18.02 9.17
CA ASP A 177 -14.32 17.47 10.53
C ASP A 177 -14.07 15.94 10.61
N GLY A 178 -13.01 15.46 9.96
CA GLY A 178 -12.57 14.05 10.03
C GLY A 178 -11.54 13.78 11.11
N LYS A 179 -11.13 12.52 11.27
CA LYS A 179 -10.08 12.15 12.24
C LYS A 179 -9.25 10.94 11.84
N ILE A 180 -8.00 10.95 12.29
CA ILE A 180 -7.05 9.83 12.20
C ILE A 180 -6.46 9.59 13.59
N VAL A 181 -6.45 8.35 14.03
CA VAL A 181 -5.82 7.93 15.29
C VAL A 181 -4.57 7.13 14.95
N LEU A 182 -3.41 7.62 15.40
CA LEU A 182 -2.18 6.85 15.44
C LEU A 182 -2.06 6.15 16.79
N ASN A 183 -1.61 4.90 16.77
CA ASN A 183 -1.40 4.10 17.98
C ASN A 183 -0.26 3.09 17.72
N GLU A 184 -0.12 2.06 18.58
CA GLU A 184 0.83 0.96 18.38
C GLU A 184 0.80 0.49 16.91
N LEU A 185 -0.42 0.34 16.35
CA LEU A 185 -0.86 0.18 14.95
C LEU A 185 0.18 0.62 13.91
N ASP A 186 0.67 1.84 14.10
CA ASP A 186 1.40 2.63 13.12
C ASP A 186 2.92 2.66 13.37
N GLY A 187 3.39 1.89 14.36
CA GLY A 187 4.78 1.83 14.79
C GLY A 187 5.13 2.76 15.96
N LEU A 188 4.12 3.29 16.66
CA LEU A 188 4.32 4.05 17.91
C LEU A 188 4.49 3.11 19.12
N ASP A 189 4.95 3.67 20.24
CA ASP A 189 5.03 2.94 21.51
C ASP A 189 3.61 2.56 22.01
N PRO A 190 3.40 1.40 22.66
CA PRO A 190 2.05 0.95 23.07
C PRO A 190 1.31 1.88 24.05
N SER A 191 2.02 2.79 24.72
CA SER A 191 1.46 3.83 25.58
C SER A 191 1.10 5.13 24.86
N GLU A 192 1.47 5.27 23.59
CA GLU A 192 1.29 6.48 22.79
C GLU A 192 0.08 6.33 21.85
N VAL A 193 -0.86 7.27 21.97
CA VAL A 193 -2.00 7.41 21.07
C VAL A 193 -2.10 8.88 20.68
N VAL A 194 -2.09 9.16 19.37
CA VAL A 194 -2.13 10.53 18.82
C VAL A 194 -3.35 10.67 17.93
N GLU A 195 -4.28 11.52 18.31
CA GLU A 195 -5.42 11.90 17.46
C GLU A 195 -5.08 13.13 16.60
N ILE A 196 -5.37 13.04 15.31
CA ILE A 196 -5.17 14.10 14.32
C ILE A 196 -6.50 14.36 13.64
N GLY A 197 -7.07 15.55 13.87
CA GLY A 197 -8.24 16.00 13.13
C GLY A 197 -7.88 16.28 11.67
N ILE A 198 -8.75 15.92 10.74
CA ILE A 198 -8.71 16.36 9.34
C ILE A 198 -9.66 17.55 9.22
N LYS A 199 -9.10 18.72 8.93
CA LYS A 199 -9.85 19.97 8.84
C LYS A 199 -10.84 19.91 7.68
N GLN A 200 -10.34 19.57 6.49
CA GLN A 200 -11.15 19.47 5.28
C GLN A 200 -10.53 18.52 4.26
N VAL A 201 -11.39 18.01 3.39
CA VAL A 201 -11.02 17.36 2.13
C VAL A 201 -11.68 18.16 1.01
N GLN A 202 -10.92 18.54 -0.01
CA GLN A 202 -11.39 19.31 -1.17
C GLN A 202 -10.99 18.63 -2.48
N MET A 203 -11.86 18.69 -3.49
CA MET A 203 -11.58 18.16 -4.82
C MET A 203 -10.94 19.23 -5.71
N GLU A 204 -9.88 18.88 -6.45
CA GLU A 204 -9.25 19.83 -7.37
C GLU A 204 -8.61 19.22 -8.63
N GLN A 205 -8.26 20.09 -9.57
CA GLN A 205 -7.51 19.76 -10.78
C GLN A 205 -6.01 19.68 -10.50
N ASP A 206 -5.34 18.62 -10.99
CA ASP A 206 -3.87 18.60 -11.06
C ASP A 206 -3.33 19.51 -12.17
N THR A 207 -2.09 19.98 -12.00
CA THR A 207 -1.33 20.75 -12.99
C THR A 207 -0.71 19.84 -14.05
N ALA A 208 -0.27 20.41 -15.17
CA ALA A 208 0.58 19.71 -16.14
C ALA A 208 1.93 19.33 -15.51
N LYS A 209 2.75 18.55 -16.23
CA LYS A 209 4.12 18.23 -15.82
C LYS A 209 5.11 19.19 -16.49
N SER A 210 5.76 20.04 -15.69
CA SER A 210 6.92 20.83 -16.12
C SER A 210 8.20 20.00 -16.09
N ILE A 211 8.92 19.93 -17.21
CA ILE A 211 10.20 19.22 -17.34
C ILE A 211 11.27 20.23 -17.76
N PHE A 212 12.26 20.47 -16.91
CA PHE A 212 13.40 21.30 -17.27
C PHE A 212 14.42 20.48 -18.08
N GLN A 213 14.70 20.91 -19.31
CA GLN A 213 15.80 20.43 -20.12
C GLN A 213 16.95 21.44 -20.02
N PRO A 214 18.12 21.07 -19.47
CA PRO A 214 19.30 21.94 -19.47
C PRO A 214 19.80 22.17 -20.89
N SER A 215 20.61 23.20 -21.08
CA SER A 215 21.27 23.47 -22.37
C SER A 215 22.25 22.35 -22.73
N THR A 216 22.25 21.96 -24.00
CA THR A 216 23.32 21.17 -24.64
C THR A 216 24.09 22.07 -25.60
N GLU A 217 25.17 21.57 -26.21
CA GLU A 217 25.92 22.32 -27.24
C GLU A 217 25.01 22.76 -28.39
N ASP A 218 24.06 21.92 -28.81
CA ASP A 218 23.12 22.19 -29.90
C ASP A 218 21.79 22.86 -29.48
N THR A 219 21.45 22.92 -28.17
CA THR A 219 20.12 23.41 -27.74
C THR A 219 20.15 24.28 -26.49
N PRO A 220 19.43 25.43 -26.47
CA PRO A 220 19.31 26.25 -25.27
C PRO A 220 18.42 25.58 -24.21
N ALA A 221 18.66 25.92 -22.95
CA ALA A 221 17.87 25.43 -21.83
C ALA A 221 16.39 25.83 -21.98
N ARG A 222 15.47 24.88 -21.75
CA ARG A 222 14.04 25.06 -22.00
C ARG A 222 13.18 24.29 -21.00
N THR A 223 11.93 24.73 -20.80
CA THR A 223 10.92 23.97 -20.06
C THR A 223 9.98 23.31 -21.06
N LEU A 224 9.93 21.98 -21.07
CA LEU A 224 8.93 21.21 -21.80
C LEU A 224 7.70 21.02 -20.89
N ILE A 225 6.50 21.10 -21.46
CA ILE A 225 5.23 20.93 -20.75
C ILE A 225 4.51 19.70 -21.31
N ASP A 226 4.10 18.79 -20.42
CA ASP A 226 3.23 17.66 -20.74
C ASP A 226 1.87 17.81 -20.03
N LEU A 227 0.84 18.10 -20.83
CA LEU A 227 -0.55 18.29 -20.43
C LEU A 227 -1.30 16.98 -20.14
N ASN A 228 -0.68 15.80 -20.30
CA ASN A 228 -1.30 14.52 -19.95
C ASN A 228 -1.88 14.50 -18.52
N ARG A 229 -1.18 15.11 -17.56
CA ARG A 229 -1.60 15.20 -16.16
C ARG A 229 -2.59 16.34 -15.87
N ALA A 230 -2.56 17.41 -16.68
CA ALA A 230 -3.37 18.61 -16.46
C ALA A 230 -4.86 18.25 -16.41
N GLY A 231 -5.55 18.63 -15.33
CA GLY A 231 -6.97 18.33 -15.12
C GLY A 231 -7.28 16.96 -14.51
N SER A 232 -6.29 16.12 -14.20
CA SER A 232 -6.49 14.91 -13.39
C SER A 232 -7.18 15.25 -12.06
N ALA A 233 -8.04 14.34 -11.59
CA ALA A 233 -8.81 14.56 -10.38
C ALA A 233 -7.96 14.28 -9.12
N LEU A 234 -7.86 15.25 -8.23
CA LEU A 234 -7.21 15.12 -6.92
C LEU A 234 -8.24 15.28 -5.79
N VAL A 235 -7.90 14.73 -4.62
CA VAL A 235 -8.32 15.28 -3.33
C VAL A 235 -7.12 15.87 -2.60
N GLU A 236 -7.28 17.06 -2.06
CA GLU A 236 -6.36 17.65 -1.09
C GLU A 236 -6.95 17.44 0.31
N ILE A 237 -6.18 16.81 1.19
CA ILE A 237 -6.53 16.46 2.56
C ILE A 237 -5.67 17.31 3.49
N ILE A 238 -6.31 18.20 4.25
CA ILE A 238 -5.64 19.16 5.12
C ILE A 238 -5.80 18.72 6.57
N THR A 239 -4.71 18.38 7.25
CA THR A 239 -4.77 18.05 8.68
C THR A 239 -4.87 19.31 9.53
N THR A 240 -5.40 19.15 10.74
CA THR A 240 -5.17 20.10 11.83
C THR A 240 -3.67 20.15 12.18
N PRO A 241 -3.15 21.29 12.68
CA PRO A 241 -1.78 21.39 13.14
C PRO A 241 -1.67 20.79 14.56
N SER A 242 -1.73 19.46 14.67
CA SER A 242 -1.67 18.75 15.96
C SER A 242 -0.45 17.84 16.12
N LEU A 243 0.24 17.50 15.02
CA LEU A 243 1.35 16.54 15.03
C LEU A 243 2.56 17.13 15.77
N LYS A 244 3.08 16.36 16.74
CA LYS A 244 4.16 16.83 17.65
C LYS A 244 5.58 16.36 17.29
N SER A 245 5.76 15.53 16.27
CA SER A 245 7.07 15.03 15.86
C SER A 245 7.13 14.68 14.36
N SER A 246 8.35 14.58 13.83
CA SER A 246 8.62 14.05 12.49
C SER A 246 8.12 12.61 12.31
N LYS A 247 8.26 11.77 13.35
CA LYS A 247 7.73 10.40 13.40
C LYS A 247 6.22 10.36 13.28
N HIS A 248 5.50 11.21 14.03
CA HIS A 248 4.03 11.29 13.92
C HIS A 248 3.60 11.71 12.53
N ALA A 249 4.29 12.68 11.92
CA ALA A 249 4.00 13.12 10.55
C ALA A 249 4.22 12.01 9.52
N ALA A 250 5.33 11.27 9.62
CA ALA A 250 5.62 10.12 8.77
C ALA A 250 4.58 8.98 8.93
N ALA A 251 4.22 8.64 10.17
CA ALA A 251 3.18 7.65 10.47
C ALA A 251 1.79 8.09 9.98
N CYS A 252 1.42 9.37 10.16
CA CYS A 252 0.17 9.95 9.66
C CYS A 252 0.08 9.86 8.13
N LEU A 253 1.13 10.25 7.42
CA LEU A 253 1.17 10.17 5.96
C LEU A 253 1.11 8.72 5.47
N LYS A 254 1.87 7.80 6.10
CA LYS A 254 1.80 6.36 5.77
C LYS A 254 0.38 5.82 5.98
N LYS A 255 -0.24 6.11 7.11
CA LYS A 255 -1.60 5.63 7.45
C LYS A 255 -2.64 6.17 6.47
N ILE A 256 -2.63 7.46 6.16
CA ILE A 256 -3.52 8.07 5.16
C ILE A 256 -3.33 7.42 3.79
N GLN A 257 -2.09 7.19 3.36
CA GLN A 257 -1.80 6.47 2.11
C GLN A 257 -2.39 5.05 2.10
N SER A 258 -2.19 4.26 3.16
CA SER A 258 -2.76 2.91 3.29
C SER A 258 -4.30 2.92 3.32
N ILE A 259 -4.93 3.91 3.97
CA ILE A 259 -6.39 4.09 4.01
C ILE A 259 -6.94 4.43 2.60
N LEU A 260 -6.32 5.37 1.89
CA LEU A 260 -6.73 5.76 0.54
C LEU A 260 -6.58 4.62 -0.48
N LYS A 261 -5.55 3.78 -0.30
CA LYS A 261 -5.33 2.56 -1.09
C LYS A 261 -6.39 1.49 -0.79
N ALA A 262 -6.57 1.11 0.47
CA ALA A 262 -7.53 0.08 0.89
C ALA A 262 -8.97 0.45 0.51
N SER A 263 -9.33 1.74 0.63
CA SER A 263 -10.64 2.26 0.19
C SER A 263 -10.77 2.39 -1.34
N THR A 264 -9.74 2.07 -2.13
CA THR A 264 -9.66 2.24 -3.60
C THR A 264 -9.91 3.67 -4.07
N ALA A 265 -9.66 4.65 -3.21
CA ALA A 265 -9.99 6.05 -3.43
C ALA A 265 -8.91 6.79 -4.25
N ALA A 266 -7.64 6.49 -4.02
CA ALA A 266 -6.52 7.11 -4.74
C ALA A 266 -5.68 6.08 -5.49
N ILE A 267 -4.89 6.57 -6.46
CA ILE A 267 -3.91 5.78 -7.20
C ILE A 267 -2.59 5.77 -6.42
N ASP A 268 -1.87 4.65 -6.52
CA ASP A 268 -0.75 4.32 -5.61
C ASP A 268 0.40 5.32 -5.54
N GLY A 269 0.88 5.50 -4.31
CA GLY A 269 2.29 5.75 -4.00
C GLY A 269 2.82 7.17 -4.24
N MET A 270 3.75 7.60 -3.39
CA MET A 270 4.51 8.83 -3.64
C MET A 270 5.49 8.63 -4.82
N GLU A 271 6.07 7.43 -4.94
CA GLU A 271 7.03 7.05 -6.01
C GLU A 271 6.45 7.19 -7.43
N ARG A 272 5.13 6.95 -7.61
CA ARG A 272 4.43 7.13 -8.89
C ARG A 272 3.79 8.52 -9.03
N GLY A 273 3.94 9.39 -8.03
CA GLY A 273 3.31 10.71 -7.96
C GLY A 273 1.82 10.70 -7.63
N GLY A 274 1.24 9.54 -7.28
CA GLY A 274 -0.16 9.38 -6.92
C GLY A 274 -0.51 10.07 -5.59
N VAL A 275 0.47 10.20 -4.68
CA VAL A 275 0.36 11.00 -3.45
C VAL A 275 1.52 11.99 -3.36
N ARG A 276 1.22 13.25 -3.03
CA ARG A 276 2.20 14.31 -2.69
C ARG A 276 1.85 14.87 -1.32
N CYS A 277 2.86 15.32 -0.56
CA CYS A 277 2.66 15.96 0.73
C CYS A 277 3.49 17.22 0.81
N ASP A 278 2.85 18.35 1.11
CA ASP A 278 3.52 19.55 1.59
C ASP A 278 3.36 19.61 3.12
N VAL A 279 4.35 20.16 3.81
CA VAL A 279 4.46 20.08 5.27
C VAL A 279 4.59 21.47 5.86
N ASN A 280 3.79 21.76 6.87
CA ASN A 280 3.80 23.03 7.60
C ASN A 280 4.40 22.81 8.99
N VAL A 281 5.53 23.44 9.30
CA VAL A 281 6.28 23.29 10.55
C VAL A 281 6.32 24.62 11.32
N SER A 282 6.15 24.55 12.63
CA SER A 282 6.33 25.65 13.57
C SER A 282 6.84 25.16 14.92
N ILE A 283 7.64 25.98 15.60
CA ILE A 283 8.02 25.78 17.01
C ILE A 283 7.55 26.93 17.90
N GLN A 284 7.30 26.65 19.18
CA GLN A 284 7.00 27.64 20.21
C GLN A 284 7.64 27.22 21.55
N GLU A 285 7.93 28.16 22.46
CA GLU A 285 8.41 27.80 23.80
C GLU A 285 7.32 27.09 24.60
N ARG A 286 7.69 26.05 25.36
CA ARG A 286 6.75 25.22 26.14
C ARG A 286 5.92 26.05 27.12
N GLY A 287 4.62 25.76 27.15
CA GLY A 287 3.66 26.42 28.03
C GLY A 287 3.19 27.81 27.58
N LEU A 288 3.69 28.36 26.47
CA LEU A 288 3.09 29.54 25.85
C LEU A 288 1.88 29.14 24.98
N PRO A 289 0.74 29.84 25.08
CA PRO A 289 -0.43 29.55 24.24
C PRO A 289 -0.21 30.00 22.79
N GLY A 290 -0.79 29.27 21.84
CA GLY A 290 -0.83 29.63 20.42
C GLY A 290 -0.07 28.66 19.51
N LEU A 291 0.33 29.16 18.34
CA LEU A 291 1.19 28.47 17.40
C LEU A 291 2.35 29.38 16.98
N GLY A 292 3.53 28.78 16.77
CA GLY A 292 4.69 29.47 16.21
C GLY A 292 4.48 29.94 14.78
N ARG A 293 5.45 30.69 14.23
CA ARG A 293 5.38 31.13 12.83
C ARG A 293 5.52 29.92 11.90
N ARG A 294 4.52 29.76 11.02
CA ARG A 294 4.45 28.67 10.03
C ARG A 294 5.45 28.85 8.89
N VAL A 295 6.36 27.90 8.76
CA VAL A 295 7.17 27.65 7.55
C VAL A 295 6.57 26.48 6.78
N GLU A 296 6.46 26.63 5.47
CA GLU A 296 5.93 25.62 4.55
C GLU A 296 7.09 24.96 3.79
N ILE A 297 7.16 23.64 3.77
CA ILE A 297 8.15 22.85 3.04
C ILE A 297 7.45 22.11 1.89
N LYS A 298 7.95 22.33 0.67
CA LYS A 298 7.47 21.68 -0.56
C LYS A 298 8.52 20.75 -1.19
N ASN A 299 8.09 19.98 -2.19
CA ASN A 299 8.88 19.03 -2.99
C ASN A 299 9.32 17.77 -2.21
N LEU A 300 8.44 17.24 -1.37
CA LEU A 300 8.71 16.06 -0.55
C LEU A 300 8.21 14.80 -1.28
N ASN A 301 9.14 14.09 -1.94
CA ASN A 301 8.83 12.97 -2.81
C ASN A 301 8.72 11.61 -2.10
N SER A 302 9.05 11.53 -0.80
CA SER A 302 8.95 10.30 -0.01
C SER A 302 8.65 10.58 1.47
N ILE A 303 8.13 9.58 2.17
CA ILE A 303 7.85 9.64 3.62
C ILE A 303 9.14 9.93 4.41
N LYS A 304 10.28 9.39 3.95
CA LYS A 304 11.60 9.68 4.53
C LYS A 304 11.96 11.17 4.37
N ALA A 305 11.77 11.75 3.19
CA ALA A 305 12.00 13.18 2.96
C ALA A 305 11.08 14.06 3.83
N VAL A 306 9.82 13.66 4.05
CA VAL A 306 8.93 14.32 5.01
C VAL A 306 9.54 14.30 6.41
N GLN A 307 9.99 13.15 6.90
CA GLN A 307 10.60 13.05 8.23
C GLN A 307 11.87 13.90 8.37
N GLU A 308 12.82 13.76 7.45
CA GLU A 308 14.12 14.45 7.49
C GLU A 308 13.97 15.97 7.35
N SER A 309 13.05 16.43 6.48
CA SER A 309 12.81 17.87 6.30
C SER A 309 12.19 18.54 7.53
N ILE A 310 11.32 17.84 8.26
CA ILE A 310 10.78 18.30 9.55
C ILE A 310 11.90 18.41 10.58
N GLU A 311 12.75 17.39 10.71
CA GLU A 311 13.85 17.38 11.69
C GLU A 311 14.87 18.49 11.42
N ALA A 312 15.24 18.71 10.15
CA ALA A 312 16.12 19.81 9.76
C ALA A 312 15.48 21.20 10.00
N GLU A 313 14.19 21.36 9.70
CA GLU A 313 13.50 22.64 9.88
C GLU A 313 13.27 22.98 11.36
N ILE A 314 12.99 21.99 12.22
CA ILE A 314 12.93 22.18 13.69
C ILE A 314 14.27 22.71 14.20
N LYS A 315 15.37 22.03 13.86
CA LYS A 315 16.73 22.46 14.28
C LYS A 315 17.07 23.86 13.80
N ARG A 316 16.71 24.20 12.55
CA ARG A 316 16.88 25.55 11.99
C ARG A 316 16.09 26.60 12.75
N GLN A 317 14.80 26.34 13.04
CA GLN A 317 13.95 27.28 13.77
C GLN A 317 14.45 27.49 15.21
N ILE A 318 14.93 26.43 15.87
CA ILE A 318 15.54 26.50 17.21
C ILE A 318 16.79 27.39 17.18
N ALA A 319 17.74 27.14 16.27
CA ALA A 319 18.95 27.94 16.15
C ALA A 319 18.68 29.44 15.88
N VAL A 320 17.66 29.75 15.07
CA VAL A 320 17.21 31.14 14.84
C VAL A 320 16.66 31.75 16.12
N ARG A 321 15.84 31.03 16.90
CA ARG A 321 15.28 31.54 18.16
C ARG A 321 16.32 31.70 19.26
N GLU A 322 17.27 30.77 19.37
CA GLU A 322 18.30 30.78 20.41
C GLU A 322 19.39 31.83 20.15
N SER A 323 19.59 32.23 18.89
CA SER A 323 20.38 33.41 18.51
C SER A 323 19.62 34.75 18.65
N GLY A 324 18.40 34.74 19.20
CA GLY A 324 17.57 35.92 19.42
C GLY A 324 16.84 36.45 18.17
N GLY A 325 16.86 35.69 17.07
CA GLY A 325 16.19 36.02 15.82
C GLY A 325 14.70 35.64 15.80
N GLU A 326 14.01 36.14 14.78
CA GLU A 326 12.61 35.79 14.50
C GLU A 326 12.50 34.82 13.31
N ILE A 327 11.54 33.90 13.41
CA ILE A 327 11.22 33.00 12.31
C ILE A 327 10.29 33.76 11.35
N GLU A 328 10.77 34.07 10.15
CA GLU A 328 9.92 34.56 9.07
C GLU A 328 8.93 33.48 8.61
N GLY A 329 7.75 33.91 8.15
CA GLY A 329 6.87 33.01 7.41
C GLY A 329 7.36 32.92 5.96
N GLU A 330 7.69 31.72 5.48
CA GLU A 330 8.27 31.52 4.15
C GLU A 330 7.89 30.14 3.58
N THR A 331 8.07 29.97 2.26
CA THR A 331 8.01 28.66 1.60
C THR A 331 9.43 28.21 1.25
N ARG A 332 9.78 27.00 1.65
CA ARG A 332 11.09 26.37 1.43
C ARG A 332 10.94 25.10 0.58
N GLY A 333 11.98 24.75 -0.17
CA GLY A 333 12.08 23.50 -0.91
C GLY A 333 13.10 22.59 -0.25
N TRP A 334 12.82 21.29 -0.17
CA TRP A 334 13.75 20.31 0.39
C TRP A 334 14.80 19.85 -0.64
N ASP A 335 16.06 19.82 -0.23
CA ASP A 335 17.17 19.22 -0.98
C ASP A 335 17.65 17.96 -0.24
N ALA A 336 17.16 16.80 -0.66
CA ALA A 336 17.49 15.51 -0.05
C ALA A 336 18.95 15.07 -0.25
N VAL A 337 19.70 15.67 -1.20
CA VAL A 337 21.12 15.36 -1.40
C VAL A 337 21.97 16.10 -0.37
N LYS A 338 21.58 17.32 0.00
CA LYS A 338 22.27 18.11 1.02
C LYS A 338 21.74 17.91 2.44
N GLY A 339 20.51 17.40 2.59
CA GLY A 339 19.82 17.34 3.87
C GLY A 339 19.40 18.72 4.39
N GLU A 340 19.15 19.67 3.48
CA GLU A 340 18.89 21.07 3.81
C GLU A 340 17.63 21.59 3.10
N SER A 341 16.86 22.44 3.78
CA SER A 341 15.78 23.21 3.16
C SER A 341 16.32 24.53 2.61
N ARG A 342 15.91 24.94 1.40
CA ARG A 342 16.30 26.23 0.78
C ARG A 342 15.08 27.15 0.65
N LYS A 343 15.23 28.45 0.93
CA LYS A 343 14.17 29.46 0.74
C LYS A 343 13.81 29.55 -0.74
N LEU A 344 12.53 29.35 -1.09
CA LEU A 344 12.02 29.52 -2.45
C LEU A 344 11.39 30.90 -2.65
N ARG A 345 10.63 31.38 -1.65
CA ARG A 345 9.99 32.70 -1.62
C ARG A 345 9.81 33.20 -0.19
N SER A 346 10.00 34.50 0.04
CA SER A 346 9.49 35.21 1.22
C SER A 346 7.96 35.38 1.12
N LYS A 347 7.27 35.63 2.26
CA LYS A 347 5.84 36.00 2.28
C LYS A 347 5.59 37.51 2.11
N GLU A 348 6.59 38.29 1.71
CA GLU A 348 6.39 39.70 1.34
C GLU A 348 5.66 39.77 0.00
N GLY A 349 4.33 39.82 0.08
CA GLY A 349 3.45 39.61 -1.06
C GLY A 349 2.98 38.16 -1.13
N GLU A 350 2.06 37.76 -0.23
CA GLU A 350 1.19 36.63 -0.53
C GLU A 350 0.57 36.88 -1.91
N VAL A 351 0.77 35.93 -2.84
CA VAL A 351 0.08 35.96 -4.11
C VAL A 351 -1.39 35.77 -3.79
N ASP A 352 -2.15 36.87 -3.79
CA ASP A 352 -3.59 36.84 -3.71
C ASP A 352 -4.10 35.98 -4.87
N TYR A 353 -4.44 34.74 -4.55
CA TYR A 353 -4.96 33.76 -5.49
C TYR A 353 -6.39 34.11 -5.96
N ARG A 354 -6.97 35.22 -5.49
CA ARG A 354 -8.27 35.78 -5.92
C ARG A 354 -9.33 34.70 -6.03
N TYR A 355 -9.50 33.94 -4.95
CA TYR A 355 -10.49 32.87 -4.89
C TYR A 355 -11.86 33.42 -5.25
N LYS A 356 -12.49 32.83 -6.27
CA LYS A 356 -13.81 33.22 -6.75
C LYS A 356 -14.63 31.97 -7.06
N PRO A 357 -15.92 31.90 -6.65
CA PRO A 357 -16.82 30.84 -7.08
C PRO A 357 -16.81 30.67 -8.60
N ASP A 358 -16.71 29.43 -9.06
CA ASP A 358 -16.77 29.11 -10.48
C ASP A 358 -18.20 29.30 -11.00
N ALA A 359 -18.37 30.20 -11.96
CA ALA A 359 -19.68 30.51 -12.52
C ALA A 359 -20.16 29.49 -13.58
N GLU A 360 -19.27 28.61 -14.05
CA GLU A 360 -19.56 27.61 -15.09
C GLU A 360 -19.91 26.24 -14.49
N LEU A 361 -19.68 26.04 -13.19
CA LEU A 361 -19.95 24.79 -12.48
C LEU A 361 -21.08 24.99 -11.45
N PRO A 362 -22.20 24.26 -11.56
CA PRO A 362 -23.24 24.29 -10.52
C PRO A 362 -22.72 23.66 -9.22
N PRO A 363 -23.28 24.05 -8.05
CA PRO A 363 -22.97 23.38 -6.78
C PRO A 363 -23.27 21.88 -6.85
N LEU A 364 -22.35 21.08 -6.30
CA LEU A 364 -22.54 19.65 -6.13
C LEU A 364 -23.47 19.40 -4.94
N ILE A 365 -24.60 18.74 -5.19
CA ILE A 365 -25.49 18.24 -4.15
C ILE A 365 -25.24 16.73 -4.01
N ILE A 366 -24.73 16.32 -2.86
CA ILE A 366 -24.43 14.91 -2.56
C ILE A 366 -25.61 14.34 -1.78
N ASP A 367 -26.22 13.27 -2.29
CA ASP A 367 -27.33 12.62 -1.61
C ASP A 367 -26.83 11.65 -0.52
N GLU A 368 -27.52 11.64 0.63
CA GLU A 368 -27.15 10.82 1.78
C GLU A 368 -27.27 9.32 1.49
N SER A 369 -28.15 8.89 0.57
CA SER A 369 -28.26 7.48 0.18
C SER A 369 -26.99 6.98 -0.54
N LEU A 370 -26.33 7.83 -1.33
CA LEU A 370 -25.05 7.51 -1.97
C LEU A 370 -23.93 7.40 -0.94
N VAL A 371 -23.89 8.31 0.04
CA VAL A 371 -22.92 8.28 1.14
C VAL A 371 -23.09 7.01 1.97
N ASN A 372 -24.32 6.64 2.31
CA ASN A 372 -24.63 5.42 3.07
C ASN A 372 -24.34 4.14 2.28
N HIS A 373 -24.63 4.11 0.97
CA HIS A 373 -24.26 2.99 0.11
C HIS A 373 -22.74 2.81 0.02
N ILE A 374 -21.99 3.91 -0.12
CA ILE A 374 -20.52 3.85 -0.14
C ILE A 374 -19.96 3.43 1.23
N LYS A 375 -20.53 3.91 2.35
CA LYS A 375 -20.20 3.42 3.70
C LYS A 375 -20.42 1.91 3.85
N SER A 376 -21.55 1.37 3.36
CA SER A 376 -21.87 -0.06 3.47
C SER A 376 -21.08 -0.96 2.51
N THR A 377 -20.47 -0.40 1.47
CA THR A 377 -19.68 -1.13 0.45
C THR A 377 -18.18 -0.81 0.50
N LEU A 378 -17.74 -0.06 1.50
CA LEU A 378 -16.33 0.27 1.69
C LEU A 378 -15.55 -1.00 2.07
N PRO A 379 -14.41 -1.30 1.42
CA PRO A 379 -13.52 -2.37 1.87
C PRO A 379 -13.04 -2.13 3.30
N PRO A 380 -12.68 -3.20 4.05
CA PRO A 380 -12.16 -3.06 5.40
C PRO A 380 -10.85 -2.25 5.39
N LEU A 381 -10.75 -1.29 6.32
CA LEU A 381 -9.59 -0.41 6.44
C LEU A 381 -8.37 -1.14 7.03
N PRO A 382 -7.14 -0.64 6.85
CA PRO A 382 -5.92 -1.33 7.28
C PRO A 382 -5.94 -1.79 8.75
N ASP A 383 -6.32 -0.91 9.68
CA ASP A 383 -6.46 -1.24 11.11
C ASP A 383 -7.46 -2.38 11.34
N GLN A 384 -8.58 -2.41 10.62
CA GLN A 384 -9.59 -3.47 10.73
C GLN A 384 -9.05 -4.82 10.20
N ILE A 385 -8.25 -4.79 9.13
CA ILE A 385 -7.59 -5.98 8.59
C ILE A 385 -6.54 -6.50 9.59
N ILE A 386 -5.68 -5.62 10.13
CA ILE A 386 -4.63 -5.98 11.10
C ILE A 386 -5.25 -6.56 12.37
N LEU A 387 -6.24 -5.87 12.97
CA LEU A 387 -6.95 -6.36 14.16
C LEU A 387 -7.68 -7.68 13.89
N GLY A 388 -8.29 -7.83 12.70
CA GLY A 388 -8.89 -9.08 12.27
C GLY A 388 -7.89 -10.24 12.22
N LEU A 389 -6.68 -10.01 11.69
CA LEU A 389 -5.61 -11.02 11.63
C LEU A 389 -4.97 -11.34 12.99
N MET A 390 -5.00 -10.41 13.95
CA MET A 390 -4.50 -10.62 15.31
C MET A 390 -5.46 -11.39 16.21
N ASN A 391 -6.76 -11.31 15.94
CA ASN A 391 -7.79 -12.01 16.70
C ASN A 391 -7.89 -13.50 16.31
N GLU A 392 -8.53 -14.29 17.15
CA GLU A 392 -8.91 -15.67 16.80
C GLU A 392 -9.85 -15.66 15.57
N PRO A 393 -9.72 -16.62 14.64
CA PRO A 393 -8.92 -17.84 14.75
C PRO A 393 -7.50 -17.73 14.16
N PHE A 394 -7.10 -16.54 13.71
CA PHE A 394 -5.82 -16.33 13.03
C PHE A 394 -4.67 -16.14 14.02
N ALA A 395 -4.91 -15.38 15.10
CA ALA A 395 -4.00 -15.15 16.22
C ALA A 395 -2.57 -14.72 15.82
N LEU A 396 -2.40 -13.99 14.69
CA LEU A 396 -1.09 -13.55 14.24
C LEU A 396 -0.46 -12.55 15.21
N THR A 397 0.87 -12.50 15.26
CA THR A 397 1.51 -11.39 15.99
C THR A 397 1.26 -10.08 15.26
N LEU A 398 1.28 -8.98 16.00
CA LEU A 398 1.08 -7.65 15.43
C LEU A 398 2.10 -7.33 14.31
N LYS A 399 3.35 -7.81 14.45
CA LYS A 399 4.39 -7.70 13.44
C LYS A 399 4.02 -8.44 12.15
N ASP A 400 3.53 -9.67 12.27
CA ASP A 400 3.20 -10.50 11.11
C ASP A 400 1.92 -9.99 10.43
N ALA A 401 0.90 -9.60 11.21
CA ALA A 401 -0.33 -9.00 10.70
C ALA A 401 -0.05 -7.71 9.90
N ARG A 402 0.84 -6.82 10.38
CA ARG A 402 1.30 -5.65 9.61
C ARG A 402 2.07 -6.04 8.37
N THR A 403 3.01 -6.97 8.48
CA THR A 403 3.85 -7.40 7.35
C THR A 403 3.00 -8.02 6.23
N MET A 404 1.90 -8.70 6.58
CA MET A 404 0.91 -9.22 5.63
C MET A 404 0.14 -8.13 4.87
N VAL A 405 -0.13 -6.99 5.53
CA VAL A 405 -0.90 -5.86 4.95
C VAL A 405 0.00 -4.87 4.19
N ASP A 406 1.21 -4.61 4.70
CA ASP A 406 2.17 -3.67 4.11
C ASP A 406 2.87 -4.22 2.85
N LEU A 407 3.04 -5.54 2.73
CA LEU A 407 3.74 -6.16 1.60
C LEU A 407 2.80 -6.48 0.43
N ASP A 408 3.33 -6.35 -0.78
CA ASP A 408 2.68 -6.71 -2.05
C ASP A 408 1.26 -6.17 -2.15
N ASP A 409 1.09 -4.90 -1.75
CA ASP A 409 -0.17 -4.16 -1.83
C ASP A 409 -1.34 -4.80 -1.07
N GLY A 410 -1.04 -5.64 -0.06
CA GLY A 410 -2.02 -6.40 0.72
C GLY A 410 -2.48 -7.69 0.04
N ALA A 411 -1.96 -8.04 -1.15
CA ALA A 411 -2.32 -9.26 -1.87
C ALA A 411 -2.04 -10.54 -1.05
N ARG A 412 -1.05 -10.50 -0.15
CA ARG A 412 -0.75 -11.60 0.79
C ARG A 412 -1.92 -11.92 1.71
N VAL A 413 -2.73 -10.93 2.12
CA VAL A 413 -3.87 -11.11 3.03
C VAL A 413 -4.93 -12.03 2.42
N ASN A 414 -5.26 -11.84 1.15
CA ASN A 414 -6.26 -12.67 0.46
C ASN A 414 -5.75 -14.09 0.26
N TYR A 415 -4.51 -14.24 -0.20
CA TYR A 415 -3.84 -15.54 -0.35
C TYR A 415 -3.80 -16.33 0.97
N TYR A 416 -3.42 -15.66 2.07
CA TYR A 416 -3.44 -16.21 3.43
C TYR A 416 -4.84 -16.66 3.86
N ARG A 417 -5.87 -15.84 3.64
CA ARG A 417 -7.26 -16.16 4.02
C ARG A 417 -7.82 -17.35 3.24
N SER A 418 -7.59 -17.41 1.93
CA SER A 418 -8.02 -18.55 1.12
C SER A 418 -7.38 -19.86 1.57
N ILE A 419 -6.08 -19.89 1.91
CA ILE A 419 -5.45 -21.09 2.49
C ILE A 419 -6.08 -21.46 3.84
N TYR A 420 -6.39 -20.46 4.68
CA TYR A 420 -7.04 -20.70 5.96
C TYR A 420 -8.45 -21.31 5.79
N GLU A 421 -9.23 -20.80 4.85
CA GLU A 421 -10.56 -21.33 4.49
C GLU A 421 -10.45 -22.75 3.92
N ASP A 422 -9.56 -22.98 2.94
CA ASP A 422 -9.29 -24.28 2.32
C ASP A 422 -8.84 -25.35 3.33
N LEU A 423 -8.08 -24.98 4.36
CA LEU A 423 -7.66 -25.88 5.43
C LEU A 423 -8.75 -26.11 6.48
N SER A 424 -9.47 -25.05 6.87
CA SER A 424 -10.53 -25.13 7.89
C SER A 424 -11.75 -25.94 7.43
N ALA A 425 -11.97 -26.06 6.12
CA ALA A 425 -13.06 -26.85 5.54
C ALA A 425 -12.77 -28.37 5.51
N ARG A 426 -11.52 -28.81 5.72
CA ARG A 426 -11.13 -30.23 5.64
C ARG A 426 -11.50 -30.97 6.92
N GLN A 427 -12.38 -31.97 6.82
CA GLN A 427 -12.87 -32.75 7.97
C GLN A 427 -11.75 -33.47 8.74
N ASP A 428 -10.72 -33.94 8.04
CA ASP A 428 -9.57 -34.64 8.63
C ASP A 428 -8.54 -33.71 9.26
N PHE A 429 -8.71 -32.39 9.10
CA PHE A 429 -7.82 -31.43 9.77
C PHE A 429 -8.15 -31.40 11.25
N LYS A 430 -7.16 -31.72 12.11
CA LYS A 430 -7.32 -31.70 13.58
C LYS A 430 -7.86 -30.35 14.04
N THR A 431 -9.17 -30.32 14.29
CA THR A 431 -9.98 -29.17 14.71
C THR A 431 -9.62 -28.78 16.14
N GLY A 432 -8.45 -28.14 16.29
CA GLY A 432 -7.85 -27.87 17.60
C GLY A 432 -6.41 -27.35 17.57
N SER A 433 -5.74 -27.27 16.41
CA SER A 433 -4.46 -26.55 16.33
C SER A 433 -4.69 -25.05 16.51
N LYS A 434 -4.53 -24.56 17.75
CA LYS A 434 -4.55 -23.14 18.16
C LYS A 434 -3.52 -22.24 17.43
N HIS A 435 -2.80 -22.80 16.48
CA HIS A 435 -1.68 -22.19 15.76
C HIS A 435 -1.84 -22.34 14.23
N LEU A 436 -3.00 -22.76 13.71
CA LEU A 436 -3.25 -22.85 12.26
C LEU A 436 -2.96 -21.52 11.56
N GLY A 437 -3.56 -20.42 12.03
CA GLY A 437 -3.31 -19.09 11.47
C GLY A 437 -1.83 -18.71 11.51
N LYS A 438 -1.15 -18.95 12.64
CA LYS A 438 0.31 -18.73 12.78
C LYS A 438 1.14 -19.58 11.83
N LEU A 439 0.78 -20.84 11.62
CA LEU A 439 1.46 -21.74 10.68
C LEU A 439 1.38 -21.19 9.26
N ILE A 440 0.16 -20.91 8.79
CA ILE A 440 -0.06 -20.34 7.45
C ILE A 440 0.68 -18.99 7.35
N GLY A 441 0.58 -18.13 8.36
CA GLY A 441 1.20 -16.80 8.36
C GLY A 441 2.72 -16.85 8.21
N ASN A 442 3.37 -17.72 8.99
CA ASN A 442 4.81 -17.95 8.89
C ASN A 442 5.21 -18.48 7.50
N TRP A 443 4.45 -19.42 6.95
CA TRP A 443 4.75 -20.00 5.65
C TRP A 443 4.47 -19.04 4.48
N THR A 444 3.41 -18.23 4.53
CA THR A 444 3.12 -17.17 3.56
C THR A 444 4.20 -16.08 3.60
N LEU A 445 4.57 -15.59 4.79
CA LEU A 445 5.49 -14.45 4.93
C LEU A 445 6.96 -14.81 4.76
N HIS A 446 7.41 -15.90 5.39
CA HIS A 446 8.83 -16.23 5.48
C HIS A 446 9.26 -17.30 4.48
N GLU A 447 8.53 -18.43 4.40
CA GLU A 447 8.95 -19.55 3.54
C GLU A 447 8.68 -19.24 2.06
N LEU A 448 7.43 -18.96 1.70
CA LEU A 448 7.05 -18.57 0.34
C LEU A 448 7.58 -17.17 0.01
N GLY A 449 7.29 -16.16 0.84
CA GLY A 449 7.74 -14.79 0.61
C GLY A 449 9.27 -14.66 0.50
N GLY A 450 10.03 -15.38 1.32
CA GLY A 450 11.50 -15.42 1.22
C GLY A 450 12.00 -16.17 0.00
N ARG A 451 11.30 -17.23 -0.43
CA ARG A 451 11.64 -17.99 -1.64
C ARG A 451 11.40 -17.17 -2.91
N LEU A 452 10.24 -16.55 -3.06
CA LEU A 452 9.91 -15.69 -4.21
C LEU A 452 10.92 -14.54 -4.35
N ALA A 453 11.27 -13.88 -3.24
CA ALA A 453 12.29 -12.84 -3.23
C ALA A 453 13.69 -13.36 -3.64
N SER A 454 14.07 -14.56 -3.19
CA SER A 454 15.35 -15.20 -3.55
C SER A 454 15.40 -15.63 -5.02
N SER A 455 14.25 -15.94 -5.62
CA SER A 455 14.08 -16.30 -7.03
C SER A 455 13.78 -15.09 -7.94
N PHE A 456 13.73 -13.87 -7.41
CA PHE A 456 13.33 -12.64 -8.11
C PHE A 456 11.93 -12.69 -8.74
N ILE A 457 11.01 -13.48 -8.18
CA ILE A 457 9.61 -13.60 -8.61
C ILE A 457 8.77 -12.58 -7.83
N ALA A 458 7.97 -11.77 -8.52
CA ALA A 458 7.04 -10.85 -7.87
C ALA A 458 5.83 -11.62 -7.28
N TRP A 459 5.21 -11.11 -6.21
CA TRP A 459 4.09 -11.80 -5.57
C TRP A 459 2.86 -11.99 -6.47
N LEU A 460 2.63 -11.06 -7.41
CA LEU A 460 1.56 -11.17 -8.40
C LEU A 460 1.80 -12.31 -9.41
N ASP A 461 3.06 -12.70 -9.59
CA ASP A 461 3.48 -13.82 -10.44
C ASP A 461 3.75 -15.10 -9.60
N ASN A 462 3.21 -15.17 -8.38
CA ASN A 462 3.39 -16.32 -7.48
C ASN A 462 2.87 -17.63 -8.13
N PRO A 463 3.75 -18.61 -8.41
CA PRO A 463 3.37 -19.87 -9.06
C PRO A 463 2.59 -20.83 -8.14
N VAL A 464 2.65 -20.65 -6.82
CA VAL A 464 2.07 -21.59 -5.85
C VAL A 464 0.61 -21.23 -5.59
N THR A 465 -0.32 -22.08 -6.05
CA THR A 465 -1.76 -21.88 -5.78
C THR A 465 -2.11 -22.02 -4.29
N THR A 466 -3.24 -21.44 -3.86
CA THR A 466 -3.72 -21.58 -2.47
C THR A 466 -4.00 -23.03 -2.12
N ALA A 467 -4.56 -23.80 -3.07
CA ALA A 467 -4.84 -25.22 -2.91
C ALA A 467 -3.57 -26.07 -2.70
N GLN A 468 -2.53 -25.88 -3.53
CA GLN A 468 -1.24 -26.56 -3.34
C GLN A 468 -0.58 -26.17 -2.00
N MET A 469 -0.67 -24.90 -1.61
CA MET A 469 -0.15 -24.43 -0.33
C MET A 469 -0.93 -25.02 0.86
N ALA A 470 -2.25 -25.15 0.75
CA ALA A 470 -3.09 -25.85 1.72
C ALA A 470 -2.72 -27.34 1.80
N ASP A 471 -2.55 -28.04 0.68
CA ASP A 471 -2.11 -29.46 0.69
C ASP A 471 -0.73 -29.65 1.34
N LEU A 472 0.20 -28.75 1.07
CA LEU A 472 1.54 -28.76 1.69
C LEU A 472 1.46 -28.62 3.22
N LEU A 473 0.69 -27.64 3.68
CA LEU A 473 0.51 -27.38 5.12
C LEU A 473 -0.32 -28.47 5.81
N PHE A 474 -1.27 -29.10 5.10
CA PHE A 474 -2.02 -30.25 5.58
C PHE A 474 -1.09 -31.44 5.88
N ASN A 475 -0.23 -31.80 4.91
CA ASN A 475 0.74 -32.89 5.06
C ASN A 475 1.81 -32.60 6.12
N LEU A 476 2.24 -31.35 6.26
CA LEU A 476 3.13 -30.92 7.35
C LEU A 476 2.46 -31.04 8.73
N GLN A 477 1.22 -30.56 8.88
CA GLN A 477 0.51 -30.55 10.16
C GLN A 477 0.13 -31.97 10.63
N ASN A 478 -0.15 -32.87 9.69
CA ASN A 478 -0.43 -34.28 9.97
C ASN A 478 0.82 -35.14 10.21
N GLY A 479 2.02 -34.57 10.04
CA GLY A 479 3.30 -35.25 10.25
C GLY A 479 3.86 -35.97 9.02
N THR A 480 3.04 -36.20 7.98
CA THR A 480 3.43 -36.83 6.70
C THR A 480 4.64 -36.17 6.03
N LEU A 481 4.85 -34.88 6.29
CA LEU A 481 6.06 -34.15 5.90
C LEU A 481 6.77 -33.57 7.12
N THR A 482 8.10 -33.69 7.14
CA THR A 482 8.93 -32.87 8.03
C THR A 482 9.01 -31.44 7.51
N ALA A 483 9.28 -30.47 8.39
CA ALA A 483 9.48 -29.08 7.96
C ALA A 483 10.62 -28.90 6.94
N GLY A 484 11.63 -29.78 6.98
CA GLY A 484 12.72 -29.80 5.99
C GLY A 484 12.25 -30.25 4.61
N ASN A 485 11.48 -31.33 4.54
CA ASN A 485 10.98 -31.85 3.26
C ASN A 485 9.83 -31.00 2.70
N ALA A 486 8.98 -30.40 3.53
CA ALA A 486 7.97 -29.44 3.09
C ALA A 486 8.59 -28.21 2.40
N LYS A 487 9.76 -27.73 2.85
CA LYS A 487 10.51 -26.65 2.16
C LYS A 487 11.02 -27.09 0.77
N ARG A 488 11.35 -28.37 0.58
CA ARG A 488 11.78 -28.95 -0.71
C ARG A 488 10.60 -29.09 -1.68
N VAL A 489 9.43 -29.50 -1.18
CA VAL A 489 8.19 -29.48 -1.98
C VAL A 489 7.83 -28.06 -2.41
N LEU A 490 7.89 -27.08 -1.49
CA LEU A 490 7.65 -25.67 -1.82
C LEU A 490 8.63 -25.14 -2.88
N GLU A 491 9.91 -25.51 -2.77
CA GLU A 491 10.93 -25.19 -3.77
C GLU A 491 10.60 -25.78 -5.14
N HIS A 492 10.14 -27.03 -5.20
CA HIS A 492 9.67 -27.65 -6.45
C HIS A 492 8.46 -26.91 -7.04
N LEU A 493 7.44 -26.59 -6.23
CA LEU A 493 6.26 -25.85 -6.68
C LEU A 493 6.64 -24.48 -7.25
N VAL A 494 7.58 -23.78 -6.62
CA VAL A 494 8.08 -22.48 -7.12
C VAL A 494 8.93 -22.61 -8.38
N THR A 495 9.79 -23.64 -8.48
CA THR A 495 10.71 -23.80 -9.61
C THR A 495 10.02 -24.26 -10.90
N PHE A 496 9.06 -25.20 -10.81
CA PHE A 496 8.46 -25.80 -12.00
C PHE A 496 7.18 -25.11 -12.46
N ASN A 497 6.49 -24.36 -11.59
CA ASN A 497 5.28 -23.59 -11.91
C ASN A 497 4.21 -24.41 -12.67
N ASP A 498 3.95 -25.63 -12.20
CA ASP A 498 2.80 -26.43 -12.65
C ASP A 498 1.67 -26.27 -11.62
N SER A 499 0.53 -25.73 -12.07
CA SER A 499 -0.65 -25.58 -11.23
C SER A 499 -1.47 -26.87 -11.08
N ASN A 500 -1.21 -27.89 -11.90
CA ASN A 500 -1.92 -29.16 -11.91
C ASN A 500 -1.22 -30.25 -11.08
N ILE A 501 0.07 -30.09 -10.79
CA ILE A 501 0.82 -31.06 -9.99
C ILE A 501 0.29 -31.06 -8.55
N ARG A 502 -0.08 -32.25 -8.07
CA ARG A 502 -0.60 -32.43 -6.71
C ARG A 502 0.56 -32.59 -5.76
N VAL A 503 0.43 -32.04 -4.54
CA VAL A 503 1.48 -32.17 -3.51
C VAL A 503 1.75 -33.63 -3.15
N VAL A 504 0.74 -34.50 -3.14
CA VAL A 504 0.93 -35.95 -2.88
C VAL A 504 1.85 -36.60 -3.91
N ASP A 505 1.70 -36.27 -5.20
CA ASP A 505 2.52 -36.84 -6.27
C ASP A 505 4.00 -36.45 -6.08
N LEU A 506 4.27 -35.20 -5.68
CA LEU A 506 5.62 -34.73 -5.33
C LEU A 506 6.21 -35.38 -4.08
N ILE A 507 5.37 -35.77 -3.11
CA ILE A 507 5.82 -36.48 -1.91
C ILE A 507 6.26 -37.90 -2.28
N GLU A 508 5.52 -38.56 -3.17
CA GLU A 508 5.80 -39.92 -3.64
C GLU A 508 6.97 -39.98 -4.63
N GLU A 509 6.96 -39.15 -5.69
CA GLU A 509 7.98 -39.15 -6.76
C GLU A 509 9.40 -38.85 -6.22
N HIS A 510 9.50 -37.89 -5.29
CA HIS A 510 10.79 -37.49 -4.69
C HIS A 510 11.08 -38.19 -3.35
N ASP A 511 10.25 -39.16 -2.95
CA ASP A 511 10.40 -39.95 -1.72
C ASP A 511 10.62 -39.07 -0.47
N LEU A 512 9.77 -38.04 -0.32
CA LEU A 512 9.88 -36.97 0.68
C LEU A 512 9.07 -37.22 1.96
N GLY A 513 8.29 -38.30 2.02
CA GLY A 513 7.48 -38.65 3.19
C GLY A 513 8.30 -38.80 4.48
N SER A 514 7.68 -38.45 5.60
CA SER A 514 8.22 -38.68 6.94
C SER A 514 8.42 -40.17 7.23
N ARG A 515 9.46 -40.53 7.96
CA ARG A 515 9.53 -41.83 8.65
C ARG A 515 8.97 -41.70 10.06
N SER A 516 8.24 -42.73 10.49
CA SER A 516 7.86 -42.89 11.89
C SER A 516 9.10 -43.06 12.77
N THR A 517 8.97 -42.74 14.05
CA THR A 517 10.04 -42.92 15.05
C THR A 517 9.56 -43.74 16.24
N GLU A 518 8.43 -44.44 16.09
CA GLU A 518 7.90 -45.41 17.05
C GLU A 518 8.08 -46.81 16.46
N GLY A 519 8.78 -47.70 17.18
CA GLY A 519 9.06 -49.07 16.73
C GLY A 519 10.45 -49.26 16.08
N GLU A 520 10.54 -50.19 15.12
CA GLU A 520 11.79 -50.67 14.49
C GLU A 520 12.64 -49.55 13.86
N ASP A 521 12.01 -48.43 13.46
CA ASP A 521 12.71 -47.25 12.94
C ASP A 521 13.61 -46.55 13.99
N ASP A 522 13.35 -46.62 15.32
CA ASP A 522 14.25 -46.06 16.35
C ASP A 522 15.58 -46.84 16.40
N GLU A 523 15.53 -48.17 16.30
CA GLU A 523 16.74 -48.99 16.25
C GLU A 523 17.56 -48.72 14.98
N GLY A 524 16.89 -48.62 13.82
CA GLY A 524 17.54 -48.23 12.56
C GLY A 524 18.17 -46.83 12.63
N LEU A 525 17.49 -45.87 13.24
CA LEU A 525 17.97 -44.51 13.42
C LEU A 525 19.17 -44.43 14.38
N ILE A 526 19.14 -45.21 15.47
CA ILE A 526 20.25 -45.37 16.42
C ILE A 526 21.47 -46.00 15.73
N GLN A 527 21.29 -47.00 14.85
CA GLN A 527 22.38 -47.60 14.08
C GLN A 527 23.04 -46.58 13.14
N ILE A 528 22.25 -45.79 12.41
CA ILE A 528 22.76 -44.72 11.53
C ILE A 528 23.51 -43.66 12.35
N ALA A 529 22.95 -43.24 13.48
CA ALA A 529 23.58 -42.27 14.39
C ALA A 529 24.92 -42.76 14.94
N ASN A 530 24.99 -44.03 15.39
CA ASN A 530 26.24 -44.64 15.84
C ASN A 530 27.29 -44.72 14.72
N ARG A 531 26.89 -45.03 13.48
CA ARG A 531 27.81 -45.02 12.34
C ARG A 531 28.42 -43.63 12.12
N ILE A 532 27.59 -42.58 12.08
CA ILE A 532 28.06 -41.19 11.93
C ILE A 532 28.97 -40.77 13.09
N ILE A 533 28.69 -41.22 14.32
CA ILE A 533 29.55 -40.97 15.48
C ILE A 533 30.91 -41.67 15.32
N SER A 534 30.94 -42.90 14.80
CA SER A 534 32.18 -43.63 14.51
C SER A 534 33.00 -43.04 13.34
N GLU A 535 32.35 -42.35 12.40
CA GLU A 535 33.00 -41.62 11.30
C GLU A 535 33.74 -40.34 11.79
N TYR A 536 33.41 -39.81 12.99
CA TYR A 536 34.01 -38.58 13.53
C TYR A 536 34.44 -38.70 15.02
N PRO A 537 35.35 -39.64 15.36
CA PRO A 537 35.68 -39.97 16.75
C PRO A 537 36.23 -38.78 17.55
N GLU A 538 37.09 -37.95 16.96
CA GLU A 538 37.64 -36.75 17.64
C GLU A 538 36.56 -35.72 18.05
N LYS A 539 35.49 -35.61 17.24
CA LYS A 539 34.37 -34.71 17.54
C LYS A 539 33.44 -35.33 18.58
N ALA A 540 33.24 -36.63 18.54
CA ALA A 540 32.47 -37.37 19.54
C ALA A 540 33.12 -37.24 20.93
N GLU A 541 34.44 -37.36 21.01
CA GLU A 541 35.19 -37.22 22.27
C GLU A 541 35.17 -35.77 22.81
N GLN A 542 35.16 -34.76 21.93
CA GLN A 542 34.95 -33.36 22.32
C GLN A 542 33.54 -33.07 22.86
N VAL A 543 32.54 -33.87 22.47
CA VAL A 543 31.18 -33.83 23.07
C VAL A 543 31.17 -34.55 24.41
N ARG A 544 31.66 -35.79 24.49
CA ARG A 544 31.68 -36.61 25.72
C ARG A 544 32.46 -35.96 26.85
N SER A 545 33.65 -35.41 26.57
CA SER A 545 34.48 -34.70 27.55
C SER A 545 33.94 -33.33 27.97
N GLY A 546 32.77 -32.90 27.46
CA GLY A 546 32.16 -31.59 27.77
C GLY A 546 32.92 -30.38 27.23
N LYS A 547 34.05 -30.56 26.53
CA LYS A 547 34.88 -29.46 26.00
C LYS A 547 34.14 -28.59 24.97
N LYS A 548 33.29 -29.20 24.14
CA LYS A 548 32.48 -28.49 23.12
C LYS A 548 31.09 -29.14 22.95
N PRO A 549 30.15 -28.94 23.88
CA PRO A 549 28.83 -29.58 23.84
C PRO A 549 28.02 -29.21 22.58
N ASN A 550 28.23 -28.02 22.02
CA ASN A 550 27.58 -27.55 20.80
C ASN A 550 27.88 -28.42 19.55
N LEU A 551 28.90 -29.28 19.58
CA LEU A 551 29.16 -30.25 18.52
C LEU A 551 28.05 -31.32 18.39
N LYS A 552 27.15 -31.48 19.36
CA LYS A 552 25.92 -32.29 19.18
C LYS A 552 25.12 -31.84 17.95
N ASN A 553 25.06 -30.53 17.66
CA ASN A 553 24.39 -29.99 16.48
C ASN A 553 25.02 -30.44 15.15
N PHE A 554 26.34 -30.71 15.13
CA PHE A 554 27.01 -31.29 13.96
C PHE A 554 26.54 -32.74 13.72
N PHE A 555 26.40 -33.54 14.76
CA PHE A 555 25.89 -34.91 14.64
C PHE A 555 24.42 -34.96 14.23
N ILE A 556 23.57 -34.11 14.83
CA ILE A 556 22.16 -33.95 14.43
C ILE A 556 22.05 -33.57 12.95
N GLY A 557 22.84 -32.60 12.49
CA GLY A 557 22.84 -32.16 11.08
C GLY A 557 23.31 -33.23 10.09
N ASN A 558 24.23 -34.12 10.49
CA ASN A 558 24.63 -35.26 9.64
C ASN A 558 23.59 -36.39 9.68
N LEU A 559 22.96 -36.66 10.82
CA LEU A 559 21.88 -37.64 10.93
C LEU A 559 20.70 -37.25 10.04
N MET A 560 20.25 -36.00 10.10
CA MET A 560 19.20 -35.46 9.21
C MET A 560 19.55 -35.59 7.72
N LYS A 561 20.83 -35.41 7.34
CA LYS A 561 21.29 -35.61 5.95
C LYS A 561 21.25 -37.08 5.56
N ALA A 562 21.75 -37.97 6.42
CA ALA A 562 21.76 -39.41 6.17
C ALA A 562 20.34 -40.00 6.04
N THR A 563 19.36 -39.45 6.77
CA THR A 563 17.94 -39.82 6.65
C THR A 563 17.19 -39.06 5.56
N GLY A 564 17.87 -38.30 4.68
CA GLY A 564 17.25 -37.54 3.59
C GLY A 564 16.23 -36.49 4.02
N GLY A 565 16.30 -36.01 5.26
CA GLY A 565 15.33 -35.08 5.86
C GLY A 565 14.01 -35.71 6.34
N LYS A 566 13.83 -37.04 6.23
CA LYS A 566 12.58 -37.75 6.56
C LYS A 566 12.27 -37.88 8.05
N VAL A 567 13.26 -37.67 8.91
CA VAL A 567 13.13 -37.76 10.37
C VAL A 567 13.13 -36.35 10.95
N ASP A 568 12.20 -36.06 11.86
CA ASP A 568 12.11 -34.74 12.47
C ASP A 568 13.37 -34.36 13.29
N VAL A 569 13.63 -33.07 13.39
CA VAL A 569 14.77 -32.51 14.11
C VAL A 569 14.74 -32.87 15.60
N GLN A 570 13.56 -32.95 16.23
CA GLN A 570 13.44 -33.29 17.65
C GLN A 570 13.71 -34.78 17.89
N ALA A 571 13.27 -35.67 17.00
CA ALA A 571 13.63 -37.09 17.07
C ALA A 571 15.15 -37.30 16.86
N CYS A 572 15.73 -36.64 15.84
CA CYS A 572 17.18 -36.63 15.64
C CYS A 572 17.94 -36.12 16.88
N LYS A 573 17.43 -35.07 17.55
CA LYS A 573 18.00 -34.57 18.82
C LYS A 573 17.91 -35.61 19.93
N GLN A 574 16.75 -36.19 20.16
CA GLN A 574 16.53 -37.18 21.22
C GLN A 574 17.46 -38.39 21.07
N VAL A 575 17.61 -38.93 19.86
CA VAL A 575 18.54 -40.04 19.58
C VAL A 575 19.99 -39.64 19.85
N ILE A 576 20.45 -38.49 19.34
CA ILE A 576 21.82 -38.02 19.57
C ILE A 576 22.07 -37.69 21.05
N GLU A 577 21.09 -37.13 21.76
CA GLU A 577 21.19 -36.87 23.20
C GLU A 577 21.29 -38.17 24.00
N LYS A 578 20.42 -39.15 23.72
CA LYS A 578 20.41 -40.50 24.32
C LYS A 578 21.77 -41.21 24.15
N ILE A 579 22.37 -41.16 22.96
CA ILE A 579 23.69 -41.76 22.68
C ILE A 579 24.85 -41.03 23.38
N PHE A 580 24.75 -39.72 23.62
CA PHE A 580 25.78 -38.94 24.34
C PHE A 580 25.49 -38.75 25.85
N SER A 581 24.37 -39.25 26.37
CA SER A 581 24.07 -39.33 27.80
C SER A 581 24.30 -40.73 28.39
N THR A 582 24.64 -41.70 27.53
CA THR A 582 25.08 -43.05 27.87
C THR A 582 26.60 -43.13 27.76
#